data_AF-A0A0P7ZQY2-F1
#
_entry.id   AF-A0A0P7ZQY2-F1
#
_cell.length_a   1.000
_cell.length_b   1.000
_cell.length_c   1.000
_cell.angle_alpha   90.00
_cell.angle_beta   90.00
_cell.angle_gamma   90.00
#
_symmetry.space_group_name_H-M   'P 1'
#
loop_
_entity.id
_entity.type
_entity.pdbx_description
1 polymer ?
#
loop_
_entity_poly.entity_id
_entity_poly.type
_entity_poly.pdbx_seq_one_letter_code
_entity_poly.pdbx_strand_id
1 'polypeptide(L)'
;MKTIALALTLATATLSAGALAPMPAQADGGSLAIQLNPRNADEARALRLGLALYSVHQDVRTNGHVTQNGVNNAAGIAQRGRGSRAVIHQEGRGHNGTVTQRGRNHAHGLFQFGRGTEGHVVQRGRGRTGVTILYGW
;
A
#
# COMPACT_ATOMS: atom_id res chain seq x y z
N MET A 1 23.73 2.24 -3.31
CA MET A 1 22.28 1.97 -3.28
C MET A 1 21.82 2.27 -1.86
N LYS A 2 21.07 3.36 -1.64
CA LYS A 2 20.76 3.85 -0.29
C LYS A 2 19.44 3.25 0.18
N THR A 3 19.52 2.21 1.00
CA THR A 3 18.41 1.68 1.80
C THR A 3 18.02 2.73 2.84
N ILE A 4 17.02 3.55 2.52
CA ILE A 4 16.42 4.46 3.50
C ILE A 4 15.36 3.65 4.24
N ALA A 5 15.73 3.18 5.44
CA ALA A 5 14.79 2.62 6.40
C ALA A 5 13.76 3.71 6.74
N LEU A 6 12.54 3.52 6.26
CA LEU A 6 11.40 4.35 6.60
C LEU A 6 11.01 4.04 8.06
N ALA A 7 11.60 4.77 9.02
CA ALA A 7 11.18 4.72 10.42
C ALA A 7 9.80 5.40 10.53
N LEU A 8 8.75 4.63 10.25
CA LEU A 8 7.38 5.02 10.48
C LEU A 8 7.14 4.91 11.98
N THR A 9 7.30 6.01 12.72
CA THR A 9 6.90 6.11 14.13
C THR A 9 5.40 5.90 14.20
N LEU A 10 5.02 4.65 14.46
CA LEU A 10 3.65 4.18 14.47
C LEU A 10 2.98 4.65 15.76
N ALA A 11 2.50 5.89 15.78
CA ALA A 11 1.56 6.33 16.81
C ALA A 11 0.29 5.48 16.64
N THR A 12 0.14 4.48 17.52
CA THR A 12 -1.10 3.76 17.86
C THR A 12 -2.08 3.39 16.74
N ALA A 13 -1.63 3.09 15.52
CA ALA A 13 -2.49 2.50 14.49
C ALA A 13 -3.02 1.12 14.96
N THR A 14 -4.23 0.73 14.57
CA THR A 14 -4.62 -0.68 14.71
C THR A 14 -3.82 -1.49 13.69
N LEU A 15 -2.93 -2.37 14.18
CA LEU A 15 -2.38 -3.45 13.37
C LEU A 15 -3.40 -4.58 13.36
N SER A 16 -3.85 -4.92 12.16
CA SER A 16 -4.53 -6.20 11.90
C SER A 16 -3.58 -7.03 11.06
N ALA A 17 -3.02 -8.09 11.64
CA ALA A 17 -2.19 -9.06 10.95
C ALA A 17 -3.04 -10.29 10.61
N GLY A 18 -3.21 -10.58 9.33
CA GLY A 18 -3.91 -11.77 8.86
C GLY A 18 -2.99 -12.62 8.00
N ALA A 19 -2.89 -13.91 8.29
CA ALA A 19 -2.32 -14.88 7.35
C ALA A 19 -3.36 -15.15 6.26
N LEU A 20 -3.02 -14.93 5.00
CA LEU A 20 -3.89 -15.30 3.88
C LEU A 20 -3.44 -16.67 3.36
N ALA A 21 -4.39 -17.60 3.30
CA ALA A 21 -4.17 -18.93 2.70
C ALA A 21 -3.79 -18.78 1.21
N PRO A 22 -2.95 -19.67 0.67
CA PRO A 22 -2.46 -19.57 -0.70
C PRO A 22 -3.64 -19.60 -1.68
N MET A 23 -3.80 -18.54 -2.47
CA MET A 23 -4.74 -18.55 -3.59
C MET A 23 -4.12 -19.31 -4.77
N PRO A 24 -4.92 -20.02 -5.58
CA PRO A 24 -4.42 -20.95 -6.58
C PRO A 24 -3.99 -20.19 -7.84
N ALA A 25 -2.84 -19.53 -7.78
CA ALA A 25 -1.98 -19.24 -8.92
C ALA A 25 -0.67 -18.62 -8.41
N GLN A 26 0.37 -19.45 -8.36
CA GLN A 26 1.81 -19.11 -8.33
C GLN A 26 2.49 -19.00 -6.94
N ALA A 27 3.28 -20.06 -6.70
CA ALA A 27 4.35 -20.27 -5.73
C ALA A 27 3.94 -20.75 -4.32
N ASP A 28 4.34 -21.99 -4.01
CA ASP A 28 4.33 -22.61 -2.69
C ASP A 28 4.93 -21.66 -1.65
N GLY A 29 4.07 -21.01 -0.88
CA GLY A 29 4.50 -19.96 0.03
C GLY A 29 3.36 -19.37 0.84
N GLY A 30 3.58 -19.17 2.15
CA GLY A 30 2.65 -18.45 3.00
C GLY A 30 2.67 -16.96 2.68
N SER A 31 1.61 -16.24 3.04
CA SER A 31 1.59 -14.78 2.96
C SER A 31 1.08 -14.14 4.25
N LEU A 32 1.71 -13.02 4.61
CA LEU A 32 1.36 -12.18 5.76
C LEU A 32 0.82 -10.85 5.26
N ALA A 33 -0.36 -10.46 5.74
CA ALA A 33 -0.95 -9.16 5.50
C ALA A 33 -1.01 -8.34 6.80
N ILE A 34 -0.41 -7.15 6.78
CA ILE A 34 -0.49 -6.16 7.86
C ILE A 34 -1.26 -4.95 7.34
N GLN A 35 -2.41 -4.68 7.95
CA GLN A 35 -3.20 -3.50 7.66
C GLN A 35 -3.10 -2.51 8.82
N LEU A 36 -2.74 -1.28 8.46
CA LEU A 36 -2.59 -0.13 9.32
C LEU A 36 -3.69 0.87 9.01
N ASN A 37 -4.64 0.98 9.93
CA ASN A 37 -5.72 1.95 9.83
C ASN A 37 -5.61 2.98 10.97
N PRO A 38 -5.70 4.29 10.68
CA PRO A 38 -5.66 5.31 11.71
C PRO A 38 -6.95 5.32 12.52
N ARG A 39 -6.84 5.56 13.83
CA ARG A 39 -7.95 5.64 14.77
C ARG A 39 -8.47 7.06 14.96
N ASN A 40 -7.64 8.06 14.70
CA ASN A 40 -7.96 9.47 14.89
C ASN A 40 -7.42 10.35 13.74
N ALA A 41 -7.76 11.64 13.78
CA ALA A 41 -7.37 12.60 12.74
C ALA A 41 -5.85 12.82 12.67
N ASP A 42 -5.14 12.73 13.79
CA ASP A 42 -3.71 12.99 13.85
C ASP A 42 -2.89 11.83 13.27
N GLU A 43 -3.26 10.59 13.56
CA GLU A 43 -2.71 9.40 12.91
C GLU A 43 -2.99 9.43 11.40
N ALA A 44 -4.20 9.84 11.01
CA ALA A 44 -4.55 9.95 9.60
C ALA A 44 -3.76 11.06 8.88
N ARG A 45 -3.31 12.10 9.59
CA ARG A 45 -2.39 13.13 9.07
C ARG A 45 -0.97 12.60 8.98
N ALA A 46 -0.49 11.91 10.02
CA ALA A 46 0.84 11.31 10.03
C ALA A 46 1.03 10.30 8.89
N LEU A 47 0.08 9.39 8.70
CA LEU A 47 0.10 8.43 7.59
C LEU A 47 0.05 9.13 6.22
N ARG A 48 -0.78 10.18 6.08
CA ARG A 48 -0.82 10.99 4.84
C ARG A 48 0.51 11.65 4.55
N LEU A 49 1.16 12.21 5.57
CA LEU A 49 2.47 12.84 5.44
C LEU A 49 3.54 11.80 5.10
N GLY A 50 3.55 10.65 5.77
CA GLY A 50 4.46 9.54 5.46
C GLY A 50 4.33 9.10 4.00
N LEU A 51 3.09 8.91 3.51
CA LEU A 51 2.84 8.60 2.10
C LEU A 51 3.22 9.76 1.16
N ALA A 52 3.06 11.01 1.59
CA ALA A 52 3.49 12.18 0.83
C ALA A 52 5.02 12.22 0.67
N LEU A 53 5.75 12.09 1.77
CA LEU A 53 7.21 12.09 1.79
C LEU A 53 7.76 10.90 1.00
N TYR A 54 7.15 9.73 1.14
CA TYR A 54 7.49 8.57 0.33
C TYR A 54 7.29 8.83 -1.17
N SER A 55 6.17 9.46 -1.54
CA SER A 55 5.92 9.82 -2.94
C SER A 55 6.94 10.86 -3.46
N VAL A 56 7.35 11.84 -2.65
CA VAL A 56 8.41 12.79 -3.05
C VAL A 56 9.76 12.08 -3.20
N HIS A 57 10.08 11.13 -2.33
CA HIS A 57 11.32 10.36 -2.42
C HIS A 57 11.42 9.53 -3.71
N GLN A 58 10.28 9.01 -4.19
CA GLN A 58 10.17 8.28 -5.46
C GLN A 58 9.97 9.21 -6.69
N ASP A 59 10.21 10.52 -6.53
CA ASP A 59 10.01 11.59 -7.53
C ASP A 59 8.61 11.61 -8.17
N VAL A 60 7.60 11.34 -7.34
CA VAL A 60 6.20 11.26 -7.76
C VAL A 60 5.55 12.61 -7.61
N ARG A 61 5.17 13.21 -8.73
CA ARG A 61 4.40 14.47 -8.76
C ARG A 61 2.89 14.26 -8.90
N THR A 62 2.44 13.01 -9.02
CA THR A 62 1.06 12.62 -9.32
C THR A 62 0.30 12.12 -8.09
N ASN A 63 -1.04 12.17 -8.18
CA ASN A 63 -1.96 11.69 -7.15
C ASN A 63 -1.99 10.14 -7.02
N GLY A 64 -1.39 9.43 -7.96
CA GLY A 64 -1.19 7.99 -7.94
C GLY A 64 0.23 7.65 -8.34
N HIS A 65 0.85 6.69 -7.64
CA HIS A 65 2.16 6.16 -7.99
C HIS A 65 2.24 4.66 -7.89
N VAL A 66 2.93 4.06 -8.84
CA VAL A 66 3.24 2.63 -8.83
C VAL A 66 4.76 2.48 -9.01
N THR A 67 5.41 1.83 -8.07
CA THR A 67 6.80 1.37 -8.19
C THR A 67 6.79 -0.16 -8.25
N GLN A 68 7.42 -0.76 -9.25
CA GLN A 68 7.54 -2.21 -9.38
C GLN A 68 9.00 -2.58 -9.57
N ASN A 69 9.61 -3.20 -8.56
CA ASN A 69 10.98 -3.68 -8.57
C ASN A 69 10.97 -5.21 -8.58
N GLY A 70 11.09 -5.82 -9.76
CA GLY A 70 11.16 -7.27 -9.91
C GLY A 70 10.57 -7.79 -11.21
N VAL A 71 10.09 -9.03 -11.24
CA VAL A 71 9.60 -9.68 -12.47
C VAL A 71 8.18 -10.21 -12.31
N ASN A 72 7.39 -10.12 -13.39
CA ASN A 72 6.00 -10.57 -13.44
C ASN A 72 5.09 -9.93 -12.37
N ASN A 73 5.32 -8.66 -12.04
CA ASN A 73 4.45 -7.90 -11.15
C ASN A 73 3.41 -7.12 -11.97
N ALA A 74 2.18 -7.06 -11.49
CA ALA A 74 1.09 -6.26 -12.05
C ALA A 74 0.58 -5.28 -10.99
N ALA A 75 0.43 -4.01 -11.36
CA ALA A 75 -0.13 -3.01 -10.46
C ALA A 75 -1.01 -1.98 -11.18
N GLY A 76 -2.07 -1.54 -10.50
CA GLY A 76 -3.04 -0.58 -11.03
C GLY A 76 -3.63 0.34 -9.96
N ILE A 77 -3.70 1.63 -10.26
CA ILE A 77 -4.39 2.62 -9.43
C ILE A 77 -5.59 3.15 -10.19
N ALA A 78 -6.78 2.98 -9.62
CA ALA A 78 -8.04 3.51 -10.13
C ALA A 78 -8.61 4.55 -9.15
N GLN A 79 -8.40 5.83 -9.44
CA GLN A 79 -8.91 6.94 -8.63
C GLN A 79 -10.08 7.63 -9.33
N ARG A 80 -11.27 7.62 -8.71
CA ARG A 80 -12.43 8.41 -9.12
C ARG A 80 -12.76 9.44 -8.04
N GLY A 81 -12.27 10.66 -8.23
CA GLY A 81 -12.53 11.83 -7.39
C GLY A 81 -11.33 12.78 -7.28
N ARG A 82 -11.39 13.78 -6.37
CA ARG A 82 -10.35 14.83 -6.24
C ARG A 82 -9.61 14.72 -4.91
N GLY A 83 -8.31 15.02 -4.93
CA GLY A 83 -7.46 15.11 -3.73
C GLY A 83 -7.09 13.77 -3.08
N SER A 84 -7.25 12.66 -3.78
CA SER A 84 -6.88 11.34 -3.26
C SER A 84 -5.43 10.99 -3.64
N ARG A 85 -4.68 10.37 -2.73
CA ARG A 85 -3.33 9.85 -2.95
C ARG A 85 -3.33 8.33 -2.87
N ALA A 86 -2.71 7.67 -3.84
CA ALA A 86 -2.49 6.22 -3.82
C ALA A 86 -1.03 5.92 -4.16
N VAL A 87 -0.43 5.00 -3.41
CA VAL A 87 0.93 4.51 -3.66
C VAL A 87 0.85 2.99 -3.69
N ILE A 88 1.41 2.38 -4.73
CA ILE A 88 1.67 0.95 -4.80
C ILE A 88 3.18 0.78 -4.92
N HIS A 89 3.76 -0.04 -4.06
CA HIS A 89 5.17 -0.43 -4.13
C HIS A 89 5.24 -1.95 -4.10
N GLN A 90 5.79 -2.56 -5.14
CA GLN A 90 5.95 -4.01 -5.26
C GLN A 90 7.43 -4.33 -5.42
N GLU A 91 7.98 -5.17 -4.56
CA GLU A 91 9.36 -5.62 -4.61
C GLU A 91 9.40 -7.15 -4.53
N GLY A 92 9.72 -7.81 -5.64
CA GLY A 92 9.69 -9.27 -5.70
C GLY A 92 9.12 -9.84 -7.00
N ARG A 93 8.49 -11.03 -6.93
CA ARG A 93 7.98 -11.74 -8.13
C ARG A 93 6.51 -12.12 -8.01
N GLY A 94 5.77 -11.94 -9.09
CA GLY A 94 4.39 -12.43 -9.20
C GLY A 94 3.39 -11.66 -8.34
N HIS A 95 3.66 -10.40 -8.00
CA HIS A 95 2.73 -9.59 -7.22
C HIS A 95 1.60 -9.05 -8.09
N ASN A 96 0.36 -9.07 -7.59
CA ASN A 96 -0.76 -8.35 -8.19
C ASN A 96 -1.30 -7.33 -7.18
N GLY A 97 -1.36 -6.05 -7.56
CA GLY A 97 -1.69 -4.95 -6.65
C GLY A 97 -2.64 -3.96 -7.28
N THR A 98 -3.86 -3.83 -6.74
CA THR A 98 -4.84 -2.86 -7.23
C THR A 98 -5.33 -1.96 -6.10
N VAL A 99 -5.27 -0.64 -6.31
CA VAL A 99 -5.85 0.36 -5.39
C VAL A 99 -6.96 1.10 -6.11
N THR A 100 -8.20 0.89 -5.66
CA THR A 100 -9.39 1.60 -6.15
C THR A 100 -9.90 2.59 -5.10
N GLN A 101 -9.85 3.88 -5.40
CA GLN A 101 -10.37 4.94 -4.52
C GLN A 101 -11.54 5.65 -5.21
N ARG A 102 -12.74 5.60 -4.61
CA ARG A 102 -13.95 6.30 -5.09
C ARG A 102 -14.42 7.31 -4.05
N GLY A 103 -14.18 8.59 -4.29
CA GLY A 103 -14.47 9.65 -3.32
C GLY A 103 -13.43 10.77 -3.27
N ARG A 104 -13.40 11.54 -2.18
CA ARG A 104 -12.49 12.68 -2.01
C ARG A 104 -11.55 12.47 -0.81
N ASN A 105 -10.32 12.98 -0.93
CA ASN A 105 -9.31 13.03 0.14
C ASN A 105 -8.91 11.67 0.73
N HIS A 106 -8.84 10.64 -0.11
CA HIS A 106 -8.32 9.33 0.30
C HIS A 106 -6.79 9.31 0.30
N ALA A 107 -6.19 8.47 1.14
CA ALA A 107 -4.77 8.18 1.12
C ALA A 107 -4.55 6.69 1.37
N HIS A 108 -3.91 5.96 0.47
CA HIS A 108 -3.54 4.57 0.76
C HIS A 108 -2.19 4.20 0.18
N GLY A 109 -1.40 3.49 0.97
CA GLY A 109 -0.19 2.81 0.51
C GLY A 109 -0.41 1.31 0.48
N LEU A 110 -0.16 0.66 -0.64
CA LEU A 110 -0.08 -0.78 -0.77
C LEU A 110 1.39 -1.16 -1.01
N PHE A 111 1.99 -1.88 -0.07
CA PHE A 111 3.37 -2.33 -0.15
C PHE A 111 3.38 -3.85 -0.22
N GLN A 112 4.00 -4.43 -1.23
CA GLN A 112 4.06 -5.86 -1.46
C GLN A 112 5.51 -6.29 -1.60
N PHE A 113 5.89 -7.33 -0.88
CA PHE A 113 7.25 -7.84 -0.83
C PHE A 113 7.27 -9.36 -1.03
N GLY A 114 8.34 -9.88 -1.63
CA GLY A 114 8.64 -11.30 -1.70
C GLY A 114 8.06 -12.00 -2.94
N ARG A 115 7.15 -12.97 -2.76
CA ARG A 115 6.56 -13.75 -3.88
C ARG A 115 5.05 -13.92 -3.77
N GLY A 116 4.36 -13.87 -4.90
CA GLY A 116 2.98 -14.36 -5.04
C GLY A 116 1.92 -13.65 -4.19
N THR A 117 2.11 -12.38 -3.83
CA THR A 117 1.11 -11.66 -3.03
C THR A 117 0.07 -10.95 -3.89
N GLU A 118 -1.19 -11.01 -3.45
CA GLU A 118 -2.29 -10.27 -4.05
C GLU A 118 -2.83 -9.21 -3.08
N GLY A 119 -2.85 -7.96 -3.53
CA GLY A 119 -3.31 -6.82 -2.74
C GLY A 119 -4.40 -6.07 -3.45
N HIS A 120 -5.62 -6.11 -2.91
CA HIS A 120 -6.75 -5.36 -3.45
C HIS A 120 -7.32 -4.41 -2.39
N VAL A 121 -7.10 -3.11 -2.61
CA VAL A 121 -7.56 -2.05 -1.70
C VAL A 121 -8.74 -1.32 -2.35
N VAL A 122 -9.87 -1.25 -1.65
CA VAL A 122 -11.03 -0.45 -2.05
C VAL A 122 -11.37 0.56 -0.98
N GLN A 123 -11.18 1.85 -1.27
CA GLN A 123 -11.63 2.93 -0.39
C GLN A 123 -12.81 3.67 -1.03
N ARG A 124 -13.94 3.74 -0.32
CA ARG A 124 -15.15 4.49 -0.72
C ARG A 124 -15.43 5.61 0.28
N GLY A 125 -15.97 6.75 -0.16
CA GLY A 125 -16.48 7.82 0.73
C GLY A 125 -15.60 9.06 0.82
N ARG A 126 -15.27 9.54 2.02
CA ARG A 126 -14.34 10.67 2.22
C ARG A 126 -13.30 10.35 3.28
N GLY A 127 -12.07 10.82 3.07
CA GLY A 127 -11.08 10.91 4.14
C GLY A 127 -10.44 9.59 4.60
N ARG A 128 -10.72 8.45 3.95
CA ARG A 128 -10.08 7.18 4.33
C ARG A 128 -8.57 7.22 4.09
N THR A 129 -7.81 6.97 5.16
CA THR A 129 -6.37 6.79 5.13
C THR A 129 -6.04 5.37 5.58
N GLY A 130 -5.02 4.74 5.00
CA GLY A 130 -4.50 3.48 5.53
C GLY A 130 -3.23 3.03 4.82
N VAL A 131 -2.59 2.01 5.34
CA VAL A 131 -1.45 1.35 4.71
C VAL A 131 -1.66 -0.15 4.79
N THR A 132 -1.44 -0.86 3.69
CA THR A 132 -1.46 -2.32 3.63
C THR A 132 -0.08 -2.79 3.24
N ILE A 133 0.50 -3.71 4.01
CA ILE A 133 1.78 -4.34 3.75
C ILE A 133 1.53 -5.84 3.57
N LEU A 134 1.98 -6.41 2.47
CA LEU A 134 1.90 -7.82 2.15
C LEU A 134 3.30 -8.39 1.98
N TYR A 135 3.57 -9.52 2.61
CA TYR A 135 4.83 -10.22 2.49
C TYR A 135 4.56 -11.70 2.20
N GLY A 136 5.08 -12.23 1.10
CA GLY A 136 4.99 -13.65 0.75
C GLY A 136 6.37 -14.28 0.59
N TRP A 137 6.55 -15.54 0.99
CA TRP A 137 7.84 -16.24 0.95
C TRP A 137 7.75 -17.57 0.21
#